data_AF-A0A8T3TKW0-F1
#
_entry.id   AF-A0A8T3TKW0-F1
#
_cell.length_a   1.000
_cell.length_b   1.000
_cell.length_c   1.000
_cell.angle_alpha   90.00
_cell.angle_beta   90.00
_cell.angle_gamma   90.00
#
_symmetry.space_group_name_H-M   'P 1'
#
loop_
_entity.id
_entity.type
_entity.pdbx_description
1 polymer ?
#
loop_
_entity_poly.entity_id
_entity_poly.type
_entity_poly.pdbx_seq_one_letter_code
_entity_poly.pdbx_strand_id
1 'polypeptide(L)' 'MSDASTFRPTPGEPHLSGQELARIVGGDLVVPGTLPIRGGAVDSRRVTAGVCFFALPGERTDGQRYLAQAV' A
#
# COMPACT_ATOMS: atom_id res chain seq x y z
N MET A 1 -7.89 24.74 5.57
CA MET A 1 -7.20 24.33 4.32
C MET A 1 -5.93 23.65 4.76
N SER A 2 -5.99 22.32 4.94
CA SER A 2 -4.88 21.56 5.52
C SER A 2 -3.74 21.43 4.53
N ASP A 3 -2.55 21.72 5.06
CA ASP A 3 -1.25 21.59 4.44
C ASP A 3 -1.06 20.19 3.85
N ALA A 4 -0.91 20.11 2.52
CA ALA A 4 -0.45 18.92 1.83
C ALA A 4 1.05 18.78 2.12
N SER A 5 1.36 18.33 3.33
CA SER A 5 2.73 18.03 3.75
C SER A 5 3.25 16.94 2.82
N THR A 6 4.01 17.37 1.81
CA THR A 6 4.78 16.50 0.93
C THR A 6 5.67 15.66 1.82
N PHE A 7 5.31 14.38 1.96
CA PHE A 7 6.12 13.40 2.62
C PHE A 7 7.53 13.45 2.01
N ARG A 8 8.51 13.91 2.78
CA ARG A 8 9.91 13.86 2.41
C ARG A 8 10.47 12.53 2.93
N PRO A 9 10.89 11.58 2.06
CA PRO A 9 11.55 10.38 2.54
C PRO A 9 12.80 10.79 3.32
N THR A 10 12.87 10.43 4.60
CA THR A 10 14.09 10.55 5.41
C THR A 10 15.11 9.57 4.82
N PRO A 11 16.28 10.03 4.35
CA PRO A 11 17.33 9.13 3.90
C PRO A 11 17.73 8.18 5.04
N GLY A 12 17.64 6.87 4.80
CA GLY A 12 18.15 5.84 5.72
C GLY A 12 17.12 4.92 6.37
N GLU A 13 15.81 5.17 6.26
CA GLU A 13 14.81 4.20 6.72
C GLU A 13 14.37 3.28 5.57
N PRO A 14 14.60 1.95 5.67
CA PRO A 14 14.24 1.01 4.61
C PRO A 14 12.75 1.08 4.26
N HIS A 15 12.45 1.17 2.98
CA HIS A 15 11.09 1.15 2.45
C HIS A 15 11.09 0.56 1.03
N LEU A 16 9.91 0.25 0.52
CA LEU A 16 9.69 -0.09 -0.88
C LEU A 16 8.89 1.02 -1.57
N SER A 17 9.17 1.26 -2.84
CA SER A 17 8.26 1.92 -3.76
C SER A 17 7.25 0.92 -4.34
N GLY A 18 6.14 1.43 -4.89
CA GLY A 18 5.19 0.58 -5.63
C GLY A 18 5.84 -0.11 -6.83
N GLN A 19 6.83 0.51 -7.46
CA GLN A 19 7.56 -0.08 -8.58
C GLN A 19 8.46 -1.23 -8.14
N GLU A 20 9.18 -1.10 -7.03
CA GLU A 20 9.99 -2.20 -6.48
C GLU A 20 9.12 -3.35 -6.02
N LEU A 21 8.02 -3.08 -5.32
CA LEU A 21 7.08 -4.12 -4.90
C LEU A 21 6.54 -4.89 -6.10
N ALA A 22 6.08 -4.20 -7.16
CA ALA A 22 5.60 -4.82 -8.38
C ALA A 22 6.66 -5.74 -9.01
N ARG A 23 7.92 -5.29 -9.11
CA ARG A 23 9.01 -6.12 -9.63
C ARG A 23 9.28 -7.36 -8.77
N ILE A 24 9.31 -7.21 -7.44
CA ILE A 24 9.60 -8.31 -6.51
C ILE A 24 8.53 -9.40 -6.59
N VAL A 25 7.26 -9.03 -6.69
CA VAL A 25 6.14 -9.99 -6.77
C VAL A 25 5.85 -10.47 -8.19
N GLY A 26 6.54 -9.94 -9.21
CA GLY A 26 6.28 -10.22 -10.61
C GLY A 26 4.91 -9.71 -11.10
N GLY A 27 4.43 -8.61 -10.52
CA GLY A 27 3.13 -8.01 -10.84
C GLY A 27 3.24 -6.77 -11.71
N ASP A 28 2.09 -6.31 -12.21
CA ASP A 28 1.96 -5.09 -13.00
C ASP A 28 1.59 -3.89 -12.12
N LEU A 29 2.33 -2.80 -12.27
CA LEU A 29 2.01 -1.53 -11.62
C LEU A 29 1.01 -0.74 -12.47
N VAL A 30 -0.25 -0.69 -12.05
CA VAL A 30 -1.32 0.02 -12.78
C VAL A 30 -1.23 1.54 -12.57
N VAL A 31 -1.02 1.97 -11.32
CA VAL A 31 -0.88 3.39 -10.95
C VAL A 31 0.28 3.54 -9.97
N PRO A 32 1.25 4.44 -10.23
CA PRO A 32 2.33 4.70 -9.28
C PRO A 32 1.79 5.44 -8.04
N GLY A 33 1.94 4.81 -6.87
CA GLY A 33 1.70 5.47 -5.58
C GLY A 33 2.81 6.48 -5.23
N THR A 34 2.46 7.49 -4.43
CA THR A 34 3.39 8.55 -4.00
C THR A 34 3.97 8.34 -2.61
N LEU A 35 3.39 7.44 -1.80
CA LEU A 35 3.85 7.14 -0.44
C LEU A 35 4.83 5.96 -0.46
N PRO A 36 5.87 5.97 0.39
CA PRO A 36 6.70 4.79 0.60
C PRO A 36 5.90 3.70 1.32
N ILE A 37 6.15 2.46 0.91
CA ILE A 37 5.57 1.27 1.52
C ILE A 37 6.51 0.82 2.65
N ARG A 38 6.02 0.89 3.88
CA ARG A 38 6.75 0.54 5.11
C ARG A 38 6.20 -0.71 5.80
N GLY A 39 5.08 -1.23 5.33
CA GLY A 39 4.46 -2.43 5.86
C GLY A 39 3.34 -2.95 4.97
N GLY A 40 2.78 -4.09 5.37
CA GLY A 40 1.67 -4.74 4.69
C GLY A 40 0.55 -5.12 5.65
N ALA A 41 -0.69 -5.06 5.19
CA ALA A 41 -1.86 -5.55 5.92
C ALA A 41 -2.79 -6.35 5.00
N VAL A 42 -3.34 -7.44 5.52
CA VAL A 42 -4.42 -8.22 4.86
C VAL A 42 -5.81 -7.88 5.42
N ASP A 43 -5.85 -7.14 6.53
CA ASP A 43 -7.08 -6.64 7.16
C ASP A 43 -7.22 -5.16 6.84
N SER A 44 -8.24 -4.80 6.05
CA SER A 44 -8.50 -3.43 5.60
C SER A 44 -8.62 -2.45 6.78
N ARG A 45 -9.12 -2.91 7.94
CA ARG A 45 -9.31 -2.10 9.15
C ARG A 45 -8.01 -1.66 9.81
N ARG A 46 -6.87 -2.24 9.41
CA ARG A 46 -5.54 -1.95 9.94
C ARG A 46 -4.69 -1.11 8.98
N VAL A 47 -5.22 -0.78 7.80
CA VAL A 47 -4.51 0.01 6.80
C VAL A 47 -4.36 1.44 7.31
N THR A 48 -3.15 1.96 7.19
CA THR A 48 -2.77 3.33 7.54
C THR A 48 -1.81 3.85 6.48
N ALA A 49 -1.52 5.15 6.47
CA ALA A 49 -0.60 5.73 5.50
C ALA A 49 0.76 5.00 5.49
N GLY A 50 1.19 4.56 4.31
CA GLY A 50 2.43 3.79 4.12
C GLY A 50 2.30 2.27 4.31
N VAL A 51 1.10 1.74 4.58
CA VAL A 51 0.82 0.30 4.61
C VAL A 51 0.18 -0.13 3.30
N CYS A 52 0.76 -1.13 2.63
CA CYS A 52 0.18 -1.76 1.45
C CYS A 52 -0.91 -2.75 1.87
N PHE A 53 -2.12 -2.59 1.35
CA PHE A 53 -3.19 -3.56 1.54
C PHE A 53 -3.06 -4.71 0.53
N PHE A 54 -3.04 -5.95 1.02
CA PHE A 54 -3.03 -7.16 0.21
C PHE A 54 -4.43 -7.76 0.16
N ALA A 55 -5.17 -7.46 -0.90
CA ALA A 55 -6.53 -7.95 -1.14
C ALA A 55 -6.52 -9.41 -1.62
N LEU A 56 -6.35 -10.34 -0.69
CA LEU A 56 -6.26 -11.77 -1.00
C LEU A 56 -7.63 -12.39 -1.29
N PRO A 57 -7.75 -13.32 -2.27
CA PRO A 57 -8.95 -14.13 -2.42
C PRO A 57 -9.06 -15.15 -1.26
N GLY A 58 -10.28 -15.56 -0.94
CA GLY A 58 -10.54 -16.54 0.10
C GLY A 58 -11.89 -17.23 -0.08
N GLU A 59 -12.08 -18.35 0.61
CA GLU A 59 -13.26 -19.21 0.42
C GLU A 59 -14.58 -18.54 0.82
N ARG A 60 -14.57 -17.82 1.95
CA ARG A 60 -15.77 -17.12 2.46
C ARG A 60 -15.90 -15.68 1.97
N THR A 61 -14.76 -15.03 1.71
CA THR A 61 -14.72 -13.63 1.33
C THR A 61 -13.53 -13.37 0.44
N ASP A 62 -13.68 -12.38 -0.44
CA ASP A 62 -12.62 -11.84 -1.27
C ASP A 62 -12.18 -10.48 -0.70
N GLY A 63 -10.87 -10.31 -0.50
CA GLY A 63 -10.28 -9.06 0.00
C GLY A 63 -10.56 -7.84 -0.88
N GLN A 64 -10.77 -8.05 -2.19
CA GLN A 64 -11.08 -6.98 -3.14
C GLN A 64 -12.37 -6.23 -2.76
N ARG A 65 -13.30 -6.88 -2.06
CA ARG A 65 -14.55 -6.27 -1.58
C ARG A 65 -14.32 -5.15 -0.56
N TYR A 66 -13.13 -5.07 0.03
CA TYR A 66 -12.79 -4.12 1.10
C TYR A 66 -11.84 -3.01 0.67
N LEU A 67 -11.56 -2.85 -0.63
CA LEU A 67 -10.66 -1.80 -1.14
C LEU A 67 -11.09 -0.39 -0.70
N ALA A 68 -12.39 -0.09 -0.72
CA ALA A 68 -12.91 1.22 -0.29
C ALA A 68 -12.74 1.51 1.21
N GLN A 69 -12.49 0.49 2.03
CA GLN A 69 -12.18 0.65 3.46
C GLN A 69 -10.67 0.82 3.69
N ALA A 70 -9.84 0.55 2.69
CA ALA A 70 -8.38 0.50 2.75
C ALA A 70 -7.74 1.73 2.07
N VAL A 71 -8.32 2.90 2.24
CA VAL A 71 -7.86 4.19 1.67
C VAL A 71 -7.63 5.23 2.76
#